data_AF-A0A2N1RN63-F1
#
_entry.id   AF-A0A2N1RN63-F1
#
_cell.length_a   1.000
_cell.length_b   1.000
_cell.length_c   1.000
_cell.angle_alpha   90.00
_cell.angle_beta   90.00
_cell.angle_gamma   90.00
#
_symmetry.space_group_name_H-M   'P 1'
#
loop_
_entity.id
_entity.type
_entity.pdbx_description
1 polymer ?
#
loop_
_entity_poly.entity_id
_entity_poly.type
_entity_poly.pdbx_seq_one_letter_code
_entity_poly.pdbx_strand_id
1 'polypeptide(L)'
;MEIFKNRISKSAEKKALKQQSKLKKKFGDDSDKEFYYIVEENKILGPFIGVQNLELSGNPDGVDWSKALIIGNIRMGYGHYRISMAIASAANYLGYKPLWLDLHSYKQSVGGKIISHLNNLYSFGSRLSQKFRL
;
A
#
# COMPACT_ATOMS: atom_id res chain seq x y z
N MET A 1 24.31 1.96 -2.82
CA MET A 1 23.14 2.74 -2.35
C MET A 1 23.11 2.82 -0.81
N GLU A 2 22.51 3.87 -0.27
CA GLU A 2 22.23 4.05 1.17
C GLU A 2 20.74 4.37 1.34
N ILE A 3 20.08 3.73 2.30
CA ILE A 3 18.66 3.96 2.62
C ILE A 3 18.55 4.20 4.13
N PHE A 4 18.01 5.35 4.54
CA PHE A 4 17.92 5.74 5.96
C PHE A 4 19.25 5.62 6.72
N LYS A 5 20.37 6.05 6.10
CA LYS A 5 21.73 5.92 6.65
C LYS A 5 22.25 4.48 6.79
N ASN A 6 21.52 3.50 6.26
CA ASN A 6 21.96 2.11 6.21
C ASN A 6 22.58 1.80 4.86
N ARG A 7 23.84 1.37 4.87
CA ARG A 7 24.56 0.98 3.67
C ARG A 7 23.97 -0.33 3.12
N ILE A 8 23.51 -0.30 1.88
CA ILE A 8 23.01 -1.48 1.18
C ILE A 8 24.15 -2.11 0.39
N SER A 9 24.30 -3.44 0.49
CA SER A 9 25.35 -4.16 -0.25
C SER A 9 25.13 -4.04 -1.76
N LYS A 10 26.24 -4.00 -2.52
CA LYS A 10 26.17 -3.94 -4.01
C LYS A 10 25.38 -5.12 -4.61
N SER A 11 25.43 -6.29 -3.98
CA SER A 11 24.69 -7.47 -4.42
C SER A 11 23.18 -7.30 -4.25
N ALA A 12 22.74 -6.81 -3.08
CA ALA A 12 21.34 -6.54 -2.81
C ALA A 12 20.78 -5.47 -3.75
N GLU A 13 21.54 -4.40 -3.96
CA GLU A 13 21.21 -3.33 -4.92
C GLU A 13 21.03 -3.89 -6.34
N LYS A 14 22.00 -4.67 -6.85
CA LYS A 14 21.90 -5.30 -8.18
C LYS A 14 20.68 -6.22 -8.30
N LYS A 15 20.35 -6.98 -7.24
CA LYS A 15 19.17 -7.85 -7.22
C LYS A 15 17.87 -7.03 -7.27
N ALA A 16 17.79 -5.96 -6.49
CA ALA A 16 16.63 -5.06 -6.47
C ALA A 16 16.40 -4.39 -7.83
N LEU A 17 17.46 -3.82 -8.44
CA LEU A 17 17.37 -3.19 -9.77
C LEU A 17 16.96 -4.18 -10.86
N LYS A 18 17.51 -5.40 -10.83
CA LYS A 18 17.11 -6.47 -11.77
C LYS A 18 15.63 -6.84 -11.60
N GLN A 19 15.14 -6.90 -10.37
CA GLN A 19 13.73 -7.20 -10.09
C GLN A 19 12.81 -6.05 -10.52
N GLN A 20 13.18 -4.81 -10.23
CA GLN A 20 12.47 -3.62 -10.69
C GLN A 20 12.35 -3.60 -12.22
N SER A 21 13.47 -3.78 -12.94
CA SER A 21 13.47 -3.84 -14.41
C SER A 21 12.54 -4.93 -14.97
N LYS A 22 12.53 -6.12 -14.37
CA LYS A 22 11.60 -7.20 -14.74
C LYS A 22 10.14 -6.82 -14.52
N LEU A 23 9.82 -6.20 -13.38
CA LEU A 23 8.46 -5.78 -13.06
C LEU A 23 8.00 -4.65 -13.98
N LYS A 24 8.86 -3.67 -14.26
CA LYS A 24 8.61 -2.60 -15.24
C LYS A 24 8.30 -3.16 -16.62
N LYS A 25 9.14 -4.09 -17.11
CA LYS A 25 8.91 -4.76 -18.39
C LYS A 25 7.58 -5.52 -18.45
N LYS A 26 7.12 -6.08 -17.32
CA LYS A 26 5.91 -6.91 -17.26
C LYS A 26 4.63 -6.09 -17.09
N PHE A 27 4.65 -5.02 -16.30
CA PHE A 27 3.45 -4.29 -15.87
C PHE A 27 3.37 -2.86 -16.39
N GLY A 28 4.43 -2.38 -17.05
CA GLY A 28 4.58 -0.99 -17.47
C GLY A 28 5.40 -0.18 -16.47
N ASP A 29 5.53 1.11 -16.75
CA ASP A 29 6.21 2.09 -15.90
C ASP A 29 5.32 3.32 -15.78
N ASP A 30 4.97 3.70 -14.57
CA ASP A 30 4.19 4.89 -14.24
C ASP A 30 4.97 5.83 -13.30
N SER A 31 6.31 5.73 -13.29
CA SER A 31 7.16 6.58 -12.44
C SER A 31 7.06 8.08 -12.76
N ASP A 32 6.69 8.45 -13.99
CA ASP A 32 6.46 9.84 -14.40
C ASP A 32 4.99 10.28 -14.24
N LYS A 33 4.12 9.41 -13.71
CA LYS A 33 2.70 9.71 -13.56
C LYS A 33 2.43 10.34 -12.20
N GLU A 34 1.80 11.51 -12.21
CA GLU A 34 1.22 12.10 -11.00
C GLU A 34 -0.11 11.42 -10.65
N PHE A 35 -0.26 11.07 -9.38
CA PHE A 35 -1.50 10.54 -8.82
C PHE A 35 -2.07 11.57 -7.87
N TYR A 36 -3.33 11.96 -8.11
CA TYR A 36 -4.07 12.83 -7.21
C TYR A 36 -5.01 12.00 -6.35
N TYR A 37 -5.39 12.57 -5.21
CA TYR A 37 -6.17 11.87 -4.21
C TYR A 37 -7.31 12.74 -3.68
N ILE A 38 -8.36 12.08 -3.21
CA ILE A 38 -9.46 12.69 -2.46
C ILE A 38 -9.66 11.94 -1.14
N VAL A 39 -10.22 12.63 -0.16
CA VAL A 39 -10.65 12.02 1.10
C VAL A 39 -12.14 11.70 1.03
N GLU A 40 -12.49 10.44 1.27
CA GLU A 40 -13.88 10.00 1.39
C GLU A 40 -14.19 9.52 2.81
N GLU A 41 -15.45 9.61 3.22
CA GLU A 41 -15.90 9.11 4.52
C GLU A 41 -15.78 7.58 4.58
N ASN A 42 -15.16 7.06 5.66
CA ASN A 42 -15.21 5.64 5.96
C ASN A 42 -16.43 5.33 6.85
N LYS A 43 -17.52 4.86 6.24
CA LYS A 43 -18.79 4.60 6.94
C LYS A 43 -18.73 3.52 8.02
N ILE A 44 -17.72 2.65 7.98
CA ILE A 44 -17.63 1.48 8.88
C ILE A 44 -16.73 1.80 10.07
N LEU A 45 -15.52 2.27 9.82
CA LEU A 45 -14.50 2.50 10.85
C LEU A 45 -14.45 3.97 11.28
N GLY A 46 -14.79 4.91 10.40
CA GLY A 46 -14.76 6.35 10.68
C GLY A 46 -15.47 6.74 11.98
N PRO A 47 -16.70 6.25 12.25
CA PRO A 47 -17.41 6.57 13.49
C PRO A 47 -16.69 6.14 14.77
N PHE A 48 -15.82 5.14 14.72
CA PHE A 48 -15.16 4.56 15.91
C PHE A 48 -13.74 5.06 16.11
N ILE A 49 -13.00 5.28 15.03
CA ILE A 49 -11.56 5.58 15.07
C ILE A 49 -11.16 6.79 14.23
N GLY A 50 -12.12 7.58 13.76
CA GLY A 50 -11.89 8.85 13.05
C GLY A 50 -11.22 8.70 11.68
N VAL A 51 -11.17 7.47 11.14
CA VAL A 51 -10.47 7.20 9.90
C VAL A 51 -11.30 7.58 8.67
N GLN A 52 -10.63 8.13 7.66
CA GLN A 52 -11.20 8.44 6.36
C GLN A 52 -10.48 7.64 5.26
N ASN A 53 -11.11 7.41 4.13
CA ASN A 53 -10.48 6.71 3.01
C ASN A 53 -9.71 7.70 2.13
N LEU A 54 -8.52 7.31 1.69
CA LEU A 54 -7.74 8.04 0.69
C LEU A 54 -7.84 7.30 -0.63
N GLU A 55 -8.53 7.90 -1.60
CA GLU A 55 -8.87 7.29 -2.89
C GLU A 55 -8.24 8.07 -4.05
N LEU A 56 -8.00 7.39 -5.19
CA LEU A 56 -7.53 8.08 -6.40
C LEU A 56 -8.56 9.08 -6.89
N SER A 57 -8.06 10.24 -7.29
CA SER A 57 -8.81 11.30 -7.94
C SER A 57 -8.16 11.67 -9.27
N GLY A 58 -8.97 12.22 -10.18
CA GLY A 58 -8.48 12.93 -11.37
C GLY A 58 -8.09 14.39 -11.08
N ASN A 59 -8.42 14.89 -9.89
CA ASN A 59 -8.26 16.30 -9.52
C ASN A 59 -7.28 16.46 -8.35
N PRO A 60 -6.38 17.48 -8.40
CA PRO A 60 -5.36 17.71 -7.38
C PRO A 60 -5.91 18.24 -6.04
N ASP A 61 -7.06 18.91 -6.06
CA ASP A 61 -7.64 19.58 -4.90
C ASP A 61 -8.66 18.67 -4.20
N GLY A 62 -8.21 17.96 -3.16
CA GLY A 62 -9.09 17.01 -2.47
C GLY A 62 -8.67 16.56 -1.07
N VAL A 63 -7.48 16.97 -0.60
CA VAL A 63 -6.92 16.52 0.68
C VAL A 63 -6.33 17.69 1.45
N ASP A 64 -6.82 17.89 2.67
CA ASP A 64 -6.10 18.71 3.66
C ASP A 64 -5.00 17.87 4.29
N TRP A 65 -3.76 18.15 3.90
CA TRP A 65 -2.57 17.47 4.40
C TRP A 65 -2.16 17.88 5.82
N SER A 66 -2.79 18.92 6.38
CA SER A 66 -2.52 19.35 7.75
C SER A 66 -2.87 18.26 8.75
N LYS A 67 -1.85 17.80 9.49
CA LYS A 67 -1.92 16.67 10.43
C LYS A 67 -2.43 15.36 9.82
N ALA A 68 -2.32 15.18 8.51
CA ALA A 68 -2.66 13.91 7.87
C ALA A 68 -1.66 12.80 8.24
N LEU A 69 -2.16 11.62 8.59
CA LEU A 69 -1.35 10.41 8.74
C LEU A 69 -1.87 9.34 7.77
N ILE A 70 -1.06 9.02 6.76
CA ILE A 70 -1.40 7.99 5.78
C ILE A 70 -1.07 6.61 6.34
N ILE A 71 -2.07 5.73 6.35
CA ILE A 71 -1.97 4.35 6.79
C ILE A 71 -2.14 3.46 5.56
N GLY A 72 -1.01 3.09 4.95
CA GLY A 72 -0.96 2.20 3.79
C GLY A 72 -1.22 0.74 4.18
N ASN A 73 -2.16 0.08 3.49
CA ASN A 73 -2.46 -1.34 3.68
C ASN A 73 -2.46 -2.12 2.36
N ILE A 74 -1.86 -3.30 2.35
CA ILE A 74 -1.75 -4.22 1.20
C ILE A 74 -2.69 -5.44 1.30
N ARG A 75 -3.61 -5.46 2.29
CA ARG A 75 -4.59 -6.51 2.61
C ARG A 75 -4.05 -7.95 2.65
N MET A 76 -2.82 -8.14 3.14
CA MET A 76 -2.27 -9.49 3.34
C MET A 76 -2.74 -10.10 4.68
N GLY A 77 -4.05 -10.35 4.81
CA GLY A 77 -4.67 -10.98 5.99
C GLY A 77 -5.14 -10.00 7.09
N TYR A 78 -5.95 -10.51 8.02
CA TYR A 78 -6.64 -9.71 9.05
C TYR A 78 -5.70 -9.08 10.10
N GLY A 79 -4.51 -9.64 10.31
CA GLY A 79 -3.53 -9.10 11.28
C GLY A 79 -3.06 -7.68 10.92
N HIS A 80 -2.68 -7.46 9.65
CA HIS A 80 -2.30 -6.14 9.16
C HIS A 80 -3.44 -5.13 9.29
N TYR A 81 -4.67 -5.57 9.04
CA TYR A 81 -5.85 -4.72 9.21
C TYR A 81 -6.02 -4.25 10.66
N ARG A 82 -5.85 -5.14 11.64
CA ARG A 82 -5.92 -4.78 13.07
C ARG A 82 -4.82 -3.80 13.48
N ILE A 83 -3.59 -4.00 12.98
CA ILE A 83 -2.49 -3.06 13.23
C ILE A 83 -2.82 -1.68 12.65
N SER A 84 -3.33 -1.62 11.41
CA SER A 84 -3.78 -0.36 10.80
C SER A 84 -4.87 0.33 11.63
N MET A 85 -5.86 -0.41 12.14
CA MET A 85 -6.91 0.14 13.00
C MET A 85 -6.35 0.70 14.32
N ALA A 86 -5.40 0.01 14.94
CA ALA A 86 -4.77 0.47 16.18
C ALA A 86 -3.99 1.78 15.96
N ILE A 87 -3.24 1.88 14.85
CA ILE A 87 -2.52 3.10 14.46
C ILE A 87 -3.50 4.24 14.20
N ALA A 88 -4.59 3.99 13.45
CA ALA A 88 -5.61 5.01 13.16
C ALA A 88 -6.26 5.54 14.45
N SER A 89 -6.62 4.65 15.38
CA SER A 89 -7.19 5.02 16.67
C SER A 89 -6.25 5.90 17.49
N ALA A 90 -4.98 5.51 17.61
CA ALA A 90 -3.97 6.30 18.32
C ALA A 90 -3.72 7.66 17.66
N ALA A 91 -3.65 7.70 16.32
CA ALA A 91 -3.46 8.94 15.58
C ALA A 91 -4.62 9.92 15.78
N ASN A 92 -5.86 9.44 15.70
CA ASN A 92 -7.05 10.23 15.96
C ASN A 92 -7.05 10.80 17.39
N TYR A 93 -6.71 9.98 18.39
CA TYR A 93 -6.59 10.42 19.78
C TYR A 93 -5.54 11.53 19.97
N LEU A 94 -4.42 11.46 19.24
CA LEU A 94 -3.38 12.49 19.25
C LEU A 94 -3.72 13.73 18.39
N GLY A 95 -4.92 13.78 17.80
CA GLY A 95 -5.40 14.90 16.99
C GLY A 95 -4.86 14.94 15.56
N TYR A 96 -4.33 13.82 15.05
CA TYR A 96 -4.04 13.63 13.63
C TYR A 96 -5.30 13.20 12.87
N LYS A 97 -5.25 13.34 11.54
CA LYS A 97 -6.28 12.88 10.60
C LYS A 97 -5.83 11.56 9.97
N PRO A 98 -6.25 10.40 10.48
CA PRO A 98 -5.85 9.12 9.89
C PRO A 98 -6.53 8.91 8.53
N LEU A 99 -5.73 8.68 7.50
CA LEU A 99 -6.15 8.44 6.13
C LEU A 99 -5.79 7.02 5.71
N TRP A 100 -6.80 6.21 5.43
CA TRP A 100 -6.65 4.82 5.04
C TRP A 100 -6.34 4.71 3.55
N LEU A 101 -5.13 4.29 3.21
CA LEU A 101 -4.70 4.08 1.83
C LEU A 101 -4.65 2.57 1.55
N ASP A 102 -5.69 2.05 0.91
CA ASP A 102 -5.74 0.64 0.51
C ASP A 102 -5.09 0.42 -0.86
N LEU A 103 -3.80 0.09 -0.87
CA LEU A 103 -3.03 -0.10 -2.10
C LEU A 103 -3.57 -1.20 -3.01
N HIS A 104 -4.37 -2.13 -2.48
CA HIS A 104 -4.97 -3.19 -3.30
C HIS A 104 -6.07 -2.67 -4.23
N SER A 105 -6.75 -1.57 -3.88
CA SER A 105 -7.83 -1.00 -4.69
C SER A 105 -7.32 -0.31 -5.97
N TYR A 106 -6.01 -0.04 -6.06
CA TYR A 106 -5.36 0.73 -7.12
C TYR A 106 -4.99 -0.12 -8.34
N LYS A 107 -5.91 -0.94 -8.84
CA LYS A 107 -5.67 -1.91 -9.94
C LYS A 107 -5.15 -1.27 -11.24
N GLN A 108 -5.36 0.03 -11.41
CA GLN A 108 -4.96 0.78 -12.61
C GLN A 108 -3.48 1.19 -12.59
N SER A 109 -2.89 1.39 -11.40
CA SER A 109 -1.47 1.71 -11.24
C SER A 109 -0.58 0.48 -11.50
N VAL A 110 0.66 0.69 -11.93
CA VAL A 110 1.67 -0.37 -12.06
C VAL A 110 1.93 -1.00 -10.69
N GLY A 111 2.01 -0.18 -9.63
CA GLY A 111 2.14 -0.66 -8.25
C GLY A 111 1.02 -1.63 -7.84
N GLY A 112 -0.25 -1.27 -8.08
CA GLY A 112 -1.40 -2.13 -7.79
C GLY A 112 -1.41 -3.41 -8.62
N LYS A 113 -1.00 -3.35 -9.90
CA LYS A 113 -0.82 -4.54 -10.75
C LYS A 113 0.24 -5.49 -10.18
N ILE A 114 1.36 -4.95 -9.71
CA ILE A 114 2.43 -5.74 -9.07
C ILE A 114 1.91 -6.40 -7.79
N ILE A 115 1.25 -5.64 -6.90
CA ILE A 115 0.68 -6.16 -5.65
C ILE A 115 -0.32 -7.29 -5.93
N SER A 116 -1.22 -7.09 -6.89
CA SER A 116 -2.20 -8.10 -7.31
C SER A 116 -1.51 -9.37 -7.83
N HIS A 117 -0.48 -9.23 -8.66
CA HIS A 117 0.27 -10.38 -9.17
C HIS A 117 0.97 -11.17 -8.06
N LEU A 118 1.63 -10.49 -7.12
CA LEU A 118 2.31 -11.13 -5.99
C LEU A 118 1.31 -11.85 -5.08
N ASN A 119 0.14 -11.23 -4.82
CA ASN A 119 -0.92 -11.84 -4.03
C ASN A 119 -1.49 -13.11 -4.70
N ASN A 120 -1.63 -13.10 -6.03
CA ASN A 120 -2.06 -14.27 -6.79
C ASN A 120 -1.03 -15.40 -6.75
N LEU A 121 0.27 -15.08 -6.87
CA LEU A 121 1.35 -16.06 -6.73
C LEU A 121 1.38 -16.69 -5.34
N TYR A 122 1.24 -15.87 -4.30
CA TYR A 122 1.14 -16.35 -2.92
C TYR A 122 -0.06 -17.29 -2.74
N SER A 123 -1.25 -16.87 -3.20
CA SER A 123 -2.47 -17.68 -3.12
C SER A 123 -2.35 -19.00 -3.88
N PHE A 124 -1.70 -18.98 -5.04
CA PHE A 124 -1.41 -20.19 -5.81
C PHE A 124 -0.50 -21.14 -5.04
N GLY A 125 0.61 -20.62 -4.51
CA GLY A 125 1.55 -21.39 -3.70
C GLY A 125 0.89 -22.00 -2.46
N SER A 126 0.05 -21.23 -1.76
CA SER A 126 -0.70 -21.71 -0.60
C SER A 126 -1.69 -22.83 -0.95
N ARG A 127 -2.37 -22.74 -2.11
CA ARG A 127 -3.27 -23.82 -2.56
C ARG A 127 -2.48 -25.06 -2.94
N LEU A 128 -1.31 -24.89 -3.55
CA LEU A 128 -0.45 -25.99 -3.95
C LEU A 128 0.09 -26.73 -2.72
N SER A 129 0.57 -26.01 -1.71
CA SER A 129 1.10 -26.60 -0.47
C SER A 129 0.05 -27.33 0.36
N GLN A 130 -1.24 -26.97 0.22
CA GLN A 130 -2.34 -27.70 0.86
C GLN A 130 -2.66 -29.03 0.16
N LYS A 131 -2.41 -29.10 -1.17
CA LYS A 131 -2.69 -30.30 -1.97
C LYS A 131 -1.55 -31.31 -1.96
N PHE A 132 -0.31 -30.82 -1.86
CA PHE A 132 0.88 -31.65 -1.86
C PHE A 132 1.57 -31.55 -0.51
N ARG A 133 1.63 -32.67 0.20
CA ARG A 133 2.45 -32.80 1.41
C ARG A 133 3.90 -32.85 0.93
N LEU A 134 4.66 -31.79 1.22
CA LEU A 134 6.11 -31.73 0.98
C LEU A 134 6.85 -32.78 1.82
#